data_AF-A0A925T032-F1
#
_entry.id   AF-A0A925T032-F1
#
_cell.length_a   1.000
_cell.length_b   1.000
_cell.length_c   1.000
_cell.angle_alpha   90.00
_cell.angle_beta   90.00
_cell.angle_gamma   90.00
#
_symmetry.space_group_name_H-M   'P 1'
#
loop_
_entity.id
_entity.type
_entity.pdbx_description
1 polymer ?
#
loop_
_entity_poly.entity_id
_entity_poly.type
_entity_poly.pdbx_seq_one_letter_code
_entity_poly.pdbx_strand_id
1 'polypeptide(L)'
;FGDVGKGSAQSLRNGGARVLVTEVDPICALQAAMEGFEVVTMEEAVTRADIFCTATGNADVITADHMRGMKNMAIVCNIGHFDSEIQIAALSNYKWTEVKPQVDLVEFEDGKQIIILSKGRLVNLGNATGHPSFVMSASFTNQTLAQIELWTRSEQYKNEVYVLPKHLDEKVAMLHLEKLGVKLTSLTQKQADYIGVPVAGPFKPDHYRY
;
A
#
# COMPACT_ATOMS: atom_id res chain seq x y z
N PHE A 1 -4.80 3.90 -6.13
CA PHE A 1 -3.78 4.92 -5.79
C PHE A 1 -3.98 5.55 -4.39
N GLY A 2 -4.44 4.77 -3.40
CA GLY A 2 -4.23 5.08 -1.97
C GLY A 2 -2.76 4.92 -1.55
N ASP A 3 -2.48 4.85 -0.25
CA ASP A 3 -1.10 4.83 0.26
C ASP A 3 -0.25 3.68 -0.29
N VAL A 4 -0.80 2.46 -0.32
CA VAL A 4 -0.13 1.29 -0.91
C VAL A 4 0.15 1.53 -2.40
N GLY A 5 -0.86 1.98 -3.15
CA GLY A 5 -0.73 2.23 -4.59
C GLY A 5 0.29 3.33 -4.92
N LYS A 6 0.39 4.39 -4.10
CA LYS A 6 1.42 5.44 -4.24
C LYS A 6 2.83 4.84 -4.11
N GLY A 7 3.07 4.06 -3.06
CA GLY A 7 4.34 3.37 -2.84
C GLY A 7 4.68 2.37 -3.95
N SER A 8 3.70 1.58 -4.40
CA SER A 8 3.88 0.62 -5.50
C SER A 8 4.26 1.31 -6.81
N ALA A 9 3.56 2.39 -7.18
CA ALA A 9 3.83 3.16 -8.39
C ALA A 9 5.24 3.78 -8.36
N GLN A 10 5.61 4.38 -7.22
CA GLN A 10 6.93 4.97 -7.06
C GLN A 10 8.05 3.92 -7.16
N SER A 11 7.89 2.76 -6.53
CA SER A 11 8.85 1.66 -6.58
C SER A 11 9.08 1.18 -8.02
N LEU A 12 8.00 0.94 -8.78
CA LEU A 12 8.08 0.52 -10.18
C LEU A 12 8.72 1.59 -11.07
N ARG A 13 8.37 2.86 -10.89
CA ARG A 13 8.97 3.98 -11.64
C ARG A 13 10.47 4.10 -11.36
N ASN A 14 10.89 3.95 -10.10
CA ASN A 14 12.30 3.96 -9.71
C ASN A 14 13.07 2.77 -10.31
N GLY A 15 12.38 1.66 -10.59
CA GLY A 15 12.91 0.53 -11.36
C GLY A 15 12.95 0.76 -12.88
N GLY A 16 12.55 1.94 -13.37
CA GLY A 16 12.56 2.29 -14.79
C GLY A 16 11.29 1.92 -15.55
N ALA A 17 10.25 1.40 -14.87
CA ALA A 17 8.99 1.07 -15.52
C ALA A 17 8.19 2.32 -15.91
N ARG A 18 7.48 2.27 -17.04
CA ARG A 18 6.37 3.19 -17.31
C ARG A 18 5.14 2.69 -16.54
N VAL A 19 4.63 3.52 -15.64
CA VAL A 19 3.54 3.15 -14.73
C VAL A 19 2.21 3.73 -15.20
N LEU A 20 1.22 2.85 -15.34
CA LEU A 20 -0.18 3.18 -15.55
C LEU A 20 -0.93 3.04 -14.22
N VAL A 21 -1.89 3.91 -13.95
CA VAL A 21 -2.70 3.87 -12.71
C VAL A 21 -4.18 3.74 -13.07
N THR A 22 -4.89 2.84 -12.39
CA THR A 22 -6.35 2.81 -12.39
C THR A 22 -6.87 3.41 -11.08
N GLU A 23 -7.93 4.21 -11.15
CA GLU A 23 -8.57 4.78 -9.97
C GLU A 23 -10.05 5.04 -10.19
N VAL A 24 -10.82 4.89 -9.12
CA VAL A 24 -12.24 5.25 -9.04
C VAL A 24 -12.44 6.58 -8.31
N ASP A 25 -11.51 6.93 -7.42
CA ASP A 25 -11.55 8.20 -6.69
C ASP A 25 -10.89 9.32 -7.51
N PRO A 26 -11.62 10.41 -7.85
CA PRO A 26 -11.09 11.49 -8.67
C PRO A 26 -9.95 12.28 -7.99
N ILE A 27 -9.90 12.36 -6.66
CA ILE A 27 -8.81 13.01 -5.92
C ILE A 27 -7.53 12.19 -6.07
N CYS A 28 -7.62 10.87 -5.85
CA CYS A 28 -6.49 9.96 -6.01
C CYS A 28 -6.02 9.87 -7.47
N ALA A 29 -6.95 9.86 -8.43
CA ALA A 29 -6.63 9.91 -9.86
C ALA A 29 -5.89 11.21 -10.23
N LEU A 30 -6.38 12.37 -9.76
CA LEU A 30 -5.70 13.64 -10.00
C LEU A 30 -4.31 13.66 -9.36
N GLN A 31 -4.15 13.11 -8.16
CA GLN A 31 -2.83 12.96 -7.53
C GLN A 31 -1.87 12.12 -8.40
N ALA A 32 -2.33 10.98 -8.93
CA ALA A 32 -1.52 10.16 -9.82
C ALA A 32 -1.11 10.90 -11.10
N ALA A 33 -2.05 11.62 -11.72
CA ALA A 33 -1.79 12.42 -12.91
C ALA A 33 -0.79 13.57 -12.63
N MET A 34 -0.89 14.22 -11.47
CA MET A 34 0.02 15.29 -11.05
C MET A 34 1.45 14.79 -10.80
N GLU A 35 1.62 13.53 -10.41
CA GLU A 35 2.93 12.86 -10.34
C GLU A 35 3.45 12.43 -11.74
N GLY A 36 2.65 12.62 -12.79
CA GLY A 36 2.98 12.25 -14.17
C GLY A 36 2.75 10.78 -14.50
N PHE A 37 1.89 10.09 -13.75
CA PHE A 37 1.39 8.77 -14.12
C PHE A 37 0.21 8.90 -15.08
N GLU A 38 0.15 8.02 -16.07
CA GLU A 38 -0.99 7.95 -16.98
C GLU A 38 -2.14 7.22 -16.27
N VAL A 39 -3.28 7.90 -16.14
CA VAL A 39 -4.49 7.33 -15.51
C VAL A 39 -5.37 6.72 -16.60
N VAL A 40 -5.63 5.42 -16.48
CA VAL A 40 -6.33 4.61 -17.49
C VAL A 40 -7.37 3.71 -16.84
N THR A 41 -8.25 3.10 -17.64
CA THR A 41 -9.09 2.00 -17.16
C THR A 41 -8.33 0.67 -17.21
N MET A 42 -8.85 -0.35 -16.51
CA MET A 42 -8.23 -1.68 -16.56
C MET A 42 -8.34 -2.28 -17.97
N GLU A 43 -9.46 -2.05 -18.66
CA GLU A 43 -9.71 -2.49 -20.03
C GLU A 43 -8.69 -1.91 -21.01
N GLU A 44 -8.28 -0.65 -20.81
CA GLU A 44 -7.23 -0.03 -21.62
C GLU A 44 -5.84 -0.59 -21.25
N ALA A 45 -5.54 -0.72 -19.96
CA ALA A 45 -4.25 -1.21 -19.47
C ALA A 45 -3.95 -2.64 -19.97
N VAL A 46 -4.97 -3.51 -20.02
CA VAL A 46 -4.87 -4.91 -20.46
C VAL A 46 -4.27 -5.04 -21.86
N THR A 47 -4.45 -4.04 -22.73
CA THR A 47 -3.96 -4.09 -24.12
C THR A 47 -2.45 -3.90 -24.27
N ARG A 48 -1.76 -3.36 -23.25
CA ARG A 48 -0.34 -2.95 -23.36
C ARG A 48 0.51 -3.13 -22.11
N ALA A 49 -0.05 -3.46 -20.95
CA ALA A 49 0.72 -3.59 -19.71
C ALA A 49 1.44 -4.94 -19.59
N ASP A 50 2.62 -4.92 -18.97
CA ASP A 50 3.45 -6.10 -18.69
C ASP A 50 3.21 -6.71 -17.32
N ILE A 51 2.96 -5.86 -16.34
CA ILE A 51 2.84 -6.21 -14.93
C ILE A 51 1.56 -5.58 -14.41
N PHE A 52 0.72 -6.38 -13.79
CA PHE A 52 -0.53 -5.98 -13.17
C PHE A 52 -0.41 -6.21 -11.67
N CYS A 53 -0.55 -5.13 -10.89
CA CYS A 53 -0.47 -5.16 -9.44
C CYS A 53 -1.72 -4.50 -8.84
N THR A 54 -2.55 -5.26 -8.14
CA THR A 54 -3.72 -4.72 -7.45
C THR A 54 -3.33 -4.18 -6.07
N ALA A 55 -3.87 -3.02 -5.69
CA ALA A 55 -3.56 -2.32 -4.45
C ALA A 55 -4.77 -1.50 -3.95
N THR A 56 -5.96 -2.11 -4.01
CA THR A 56 -7.24 -1.39 -3.84
C THR A 56 -7.93 -1.67 -2.50
N GLY A 57 -7.72 -2.86 -1.92
CA GLY A 57 -8.54 -3.39 -0.83
C GLY A 57 -9.96 -3.79 -1.24
N ASN A 58 -10.26 -3.88 -2.54
CA ASN A 58 -11.58 -4.18 -3.10
C ASN A 58 -11.62 -5.59 -3.72
N ALA A 59 -12.75 -5.99 -4.29
CA ALA A 59 -12.93 -7.28 -4.96
C ALA A 59 -13.00 -7.14 -6.48
N ASP A 60 -12.63 -8.20 -7.20
CA ASP A 60 -12.85 -8.36 -8.65
C ASP A 60 -12.24 -7.25 -9.52
N VAL A 61 -11.15 -6.64 -9.07
CA VAL A 61 -10.44 -5.57 -9.80
C VAL A 61 -9.78 -6.12 -11.07
N ILE A 62 -9.17 -7.31 -10.97
CA ILE A 62 -8.70 -8.07 -12.12
C ILE A 62 -9.61 -9.29 -12.28
N THR A 63 -10.44 -9.25 -13.33
CA THR A 63 -11.39 -10.31 -13.65
C THR A 63 -10.77 -11.38 -14.55
N ALA A 64 -11.47 -12.49 -14.72
CA ALA A 64 -11.09 -13.51 -15.70
C ALA A 64 -10.99 -12.93 -17.13
N ASP A 65 -11.88 -12.02 -17.51
CA ASP A 65 -11.86 -11.38 -18.84
C ASP A 65 -10.65 -10.46 -19.00
N HIS A 66 -10.26 -9.71 -17.97
CA HIS A 66 -9.01 -8.96 -17.99
C HIS A 66 -7.82 -9.89 -18.23
N MET A 67 -7.73 -11.00 -17.49
CA MET A 67 -6.64 -11.98 -17.63
C MET A 67 -6.64 -12.68 -18.99
N ARG A 68 -7.80 -12.92 -19.61
CA ARG A 68 -7.92 -13.38 -21.01
C ARG A 68 -7.44 -12.36 -22.02
N GLY A 69 -7.61 -11.06 -21.75
CA GLY A 69 -7.10 -9.99 -22.62
C GLY A 69 -5.61 -9.69 -22.47
N MET A 70 -4.97 -10.12 -21.38
CA MET A 70 -3.54 -9.88 -21.14
C MET A 70 -2.66 -10.53 -22.21
N LYS A 71 -1.47 -9.98 -22.43
CA LYS A 71 -0.45 -10.59 -23.30
C LYS A 71 0.15 -11.86 -22.71
N ASN A 72 0.77 -12.65 -23.58
CA ASN A 72 1.58 -13.79 -23.15
C ASN A 72 2.70 -13.35 -22.21
N MET A 73 2.92 -14.13 -21.15
CA MET A 73 3.84 -13.88 -20.06
C MET A 73 3.60 -12.57 -19.28
N ALA A 74 2.37 -12.06 -19.26
CA ALA A 74 2.00 -10.99 -18.33
C ALA A 74 2.15 -11.48 -16.88
N ILE A 75 2.63 -10.61 -16.00
CA ILE A 75 2.77 -10.90 -14.56
C ILE A 75 1.59 -10.29 -13.82
N VAL A 76 0.94 -11.09 -12.98
CA VAL A 76 -0.23 -10.68 -12.21
C VAL A 76 0.03 -10.94 -10.72
N CYS A 77 -0.12 -9.89 -9.92
CA CYS A 77 0.08 -9.96 -8.48
C CYS A 77 -0.85 -9.00 -7.72
N ASN A 78 -0.93 -9.22 -6.41
CA ASN A 78 -1.72 -8.42 -5.50
C ASN A 78 -0.82 -7.99 -4.33
N ILE A 79 -0.92 -6.73 -3.94
CA ILE A 79 -0.27 -6.19 -2.74
C ILE A 79 -1.27 -5.53 -1.78
N GLY A 80 -2.56 -5.58 -2.11
CA GLY A 80 -3.63 -5.19 -1.19
C GLY A 80 -4.00 -6.29 -0.20
N HIS A 81 -5.13 -6.16 0.48
CA HIS A 81 -5.35 -6.85 1.75
C HIS A 81 -5.74 -8.33 1.62
N PHE A 82 -6.61 -8.68 0.68
CA PHE A 82 -7.11 -10.05 0.50
C PHE A 82 -6.90 -10.54 -0.93
N ASP A 83 -6.98 -11.85 -1.15
CA ASP A 83 -6.87 -12.50 -2.46
C ASP A 83 -8.03 -12.20 -3.41
N SER A 84 -9.12 -11.61 -2.90
CA SER A 84 -10.32 -11.29 -3.67
C SER A 84 -10.17 -10.16 -4.70
N GLU A 85 -9.07 -9.39 -4.67
CA GLU A 85 -8.85 -8.34 -5.69
C GLU A 85 -8.70 -8.94 -7.10
N ILE A 86 -8.31 -10.22 -7.18
CA ILE A 86 -8.08 -10.95 -8.43
C ILE A 86 -8.96 -12.18 -8.43
N GLN A 87 -9.67 -12.43 -9.53
CA GLN A 87 -10.53 -13.60 -9.69
C GLN A 87 -9.73 -14.90 -9.91
N ILE A 88 -8.88 -15.28 -8.97
CA ILE A 88 -8.07 -16.50 -9.02
C ILE A 88 -8.96 -17.75 -9.12
N ALA A 89 -10.09 -17.77 -8.41
CA ALA A 89 -11.04 -18.88 -8.46
C ALA A 89 -11.63 -19.09 -9.87
N ALA A 90 -11.78 -18.02 -10.67
CA ALA A 90 -12.25 -18.13 -12.04
C ALA A 90 -11.25 -18.80 -12.99
N LEU A 91 -10.00 -18.99 -12.52
CA LEU A 91 -8.96 -19.71 -13.25
C LEU A 91 -8.84 -21.19 -12.86
N SER A 92 -9.72 -21.73 -12.02
CA SER A 92 -9.61 -23.10 -11.47
C SER A 92 -9.59 -24.20 -12.52
N ASN A 93 -10.24 -23.97 -13.67
CA ASN A 93 -10.40 -24.96 -14.73
C ASN A 93 -9.29 -24.89 -15.80
N TYR A 94 -8.37 -23.94 -15.68
CA TYR A 94 -7.21 -23.84 -16.57
C TYR A 94 -6.08 -24.73 -16.10
N LYS A 95 -5.09 -24.95 -16.96
CA LYS A 95 -3.89 -25.71 -16.60
C LYS A 95 -2.93 -24.82 -15.82
N TRP A 96 -2.63 -25.22 -14.59
CA TRP A 96 -1.63 -24.58 -13.72
C TRP A 96 -0.33 -25.37 -13.74
N THR A 97 0.79 -24.67 -13.93
CA THR A 97 2.14 -25.25 -13.82
C THR A 97 2.94 -24.45 -12.81
N GLU A 98 3.27 -25.06 -11.68
CA GLU A 98 4.15 -24.43 -10.68
C GLU A 98 5.57 -24.32 -11.25
N VAL A 99 6.11 -23.10 -11.31
CA VAL A 99 7.50 -22.85 -11.71
C VAL A 99 8.41 -23.03 -10.49
N LYS A 100 7.98 -22.48 -9.35
CA LYS A 100 8.59 -22.58 -8.04
C LYS A 100 7.54 -22.17 -6.98
N PRO A 101 7.83 -22.32 -5.68
CA PRO A 101 6.89 -21.88 -4.64
C PRO A 101 6.43 -20.43 -4.88
N GLN A 102 5.10 -20.23 -4.82
CA GLN A 102 4.42 -18.94 -5.00
C GLN A 102 4.56 -18.31 -6.40
N VAL A 103 4.97 -19.08 -7.42
CA VAL A 103 5.00 -18.65 -8.81
C VAL A 103 4.40 -19.74 -9.69
N ASP A 104 3.23 -19.45 -10.25
CA ASP A 104 2.49 -20.38 -11.09
C ASP A 104 2.31 -19.80 -12.50
N LEU A 105 2.36 -20.65 -13.51
CA LEU A 105 1.90 -20.34 -14.87
C LEU A 105 0.47 -20.83 -15.02
N VAL A 106 -0.39 -19.99 -15.59
CA VAL A 106 -1.75 -20.37 -16.01
C VAL A 106 -1.85 -20.32 -17.52
N GLU A 107 -2.15 -21.45 -18.14
CA GLU A 107 -2.26 -21.62 -19.59
C GLU A 107 -3.74 -21.54 -20.04
N PHE A 108 -4.02 -20.64 -20.98
CA PHE A 108 -5.32 -20.44 -21.61
C PHE A 108 -5.48 -21.34 -22.84
N GLU A 109 -6.71 -21.44 -23.36
CA GLU A 109 -7.07 -22.32 -24.49
C GLU A 109 -6.33 -21.97 -25.79
N ASP A 110 -5.94 -20.71 -25.97
CA ASP A 110 -5.15 -20.21 -27.10
C ASP A 110 -3.63 -20.47 -26.96
N GLY A 111 -3.22 -21.19 -25.90
CA GLY A 111 -1.83 -21.48 -25.59
C GLY A 111 -1.09 -20.33 -24.91
N LYS A 112 -1.74 -19.19 -24.69
CA LYS A 112 -1.18 -18.07 -23.93
C LYS A 112 -0.98 -18.48 -22.48
N GLN A 113 0.15 -18.08 -21.90
CA GLN A 113 0.43 -18.26 -20.48
C GLN A 113 0.54 -16.92 -19.77
N ILE A 114 0.05 -16.83 -18.54
CA ILE A 114 0.32 -15.70 -17.63
C ILE A 114 1.00 -16.20 -16.36
N ILE A 115 1.75 -15.33 -15.71
CA ILE A 115 2.46 -15.62 -14.46
C ILE A 115 1.62 -15.06 -13.31
N ILE A 116 1.17 -15.95 -12.42
CA ILE A 116 0.46 -15.57 -11.20
C ILE A 116 1.42 -15.68 -10.02
N LEU A 117 1.54 -14.59 -9.27
CA LEU A 117 2.34 -14.54 -8.04
C LEU A 117 1.47 -14.77 -6.80
N SER A 118 1.96 -15.60 -5.88
CA SER A 118 1.34 -15.89 -4.59
C SER A 118 -0.14 -16.32 -4.65
N LYS A 119 -0.59 -16.85 -5.80
CA LYS A 119 -2.00 -17.19 -6.06
C LYS A 119 -2.95 -16.04 -5.68
N GLY A 120 -2.57 -14.80 -5.99
CA GLY A 120 -3.34 -13.60 -5.68
C GLY A 120 -3.25 -13.08 -4.24
N ARG A 121 -2.49 -13.73 -3.35
CA ARG A 121 -2.19 -13.19 -2.01
C ARG A 121 -1.08 -12.14 -2.06
N LEU A 122 -0.82 -11.48 -0.92
CA LEU A 122 0.16 -10.41 -0.78
C LEU A 122 1.55 -10.82 -1.31
N VAL A 123 1.92 -10.25 -2.46
CA VAL A 123 3.13 -10.60 -3.21
C VAL A 123 4.41 -10.27 -2.45
N ASN A 124 4.43 -9.16 -1.70
CA ASN A 124 5.61 -8.75 -0.92
C ASN A 124 5.90 -9.71 0.25
N LEU A 125 4.88 -10.35 0.80
CA LEU A 125 5.04 -11.34 1.87
C LEU A 125 5.20 -12.76 1.33
N GLY A 126 4.53 -13.10 0.23
CA GLY A 126 4.57 -14.44 -0.34
C GLY A 126 5.78 -14.70 -1.25
N ASN A 127 6.23 -13.70 -2.00
CA ASN A 127 7.39 -13.80 -2.90
C ASN A 127 8.66 -13.12 -2.35
N ALA A 128 8.58 -12.45 -1.21
CA ALA A 128 9.71 -11.81 -0.54
C ALA A 128 9.54 -11.86 0.99
N THR A 129 10.03 -10.85 1.72
CA THR A 129 10.05 -10.84 3.20
C THR A 129 9.22 -9.71 3.81
N GLY A 130 8.32 -9.12 3.03
CA GLY A 130 7.52 -7.97 3.45
C GLY A 130 8.33 -6.68 3.60
N HIS A 131 7.82 -5.78 4.43
CA HIS A 131 8.46 -4.50 4.67
C HIS A 131 9.74 -4.62 5.52
N PRO A 132 10.78 -3.78 5.27
CA PRO A 132 11.99 -3.77 6.07
C PRO A 132 11.75 -3.46 7.56
N SER A 133 12.64 -3.93 8.43
CA SER A 133 12.50 -3.78 9.89
C SER A 133 12.32 -2.33 10.35
N PHE A 134 12.97 -1.37 9.69
CA PHE A 134 12.88 0.04 10.09
C PHE A 134 11.47 0.62 9.96
N VAL A 135 10.78 0.36 8.85
CA VAL A 135 9.39 0.82 8.68
C VAL A 135 8.44 0.04 9.59
N MET A 136 8.70 -1.25 9.82
CA MET A 136 7.92 -2.06 10.76
C MET A 136 8.10 -1.60 12.21
N SER A 137 9.27 -1.04 12.56
CA SER A 137 9.54 -0.45 13.89
C SER A 137 8.55 0.68 14.21
N ALA A 138 8.23 1.55 13.25
CA ALA A 138 7.25 2.62 13.46
C ALA A 138 5.85 2.05 13.76
N SER A 139 5.40 1.08 12.96
CA SER A 139 4.11 0.40 13.16
C SER A 139 4.04 -0.36 14.49
N PHE A 140 5.09 -1.09 14.86
CA PHE A 140 5.12 -1.86 16.11
C PHE A 140 5.33 -1.01 17.35
N THR A 141 5.95 0.16 17.23
CA THR A 141 5.97 1.16 18.31
C THR A 141 4.56 1.67 18.59
N ASN A 142 3.79 2.02 17.54
CA ASN A 142 2.38 2.39 17.68
C ASN A 142 1.56 1.28 18.36
N GLN A 143 1.70 0.03 17.91
CA GLN A 143 1.02 -1.11 18.53
C GLN A 143 1.37 -1.26 20.01
N THR A 144 2.65 -1.12 20.37
CA THR A 144 3.08 -1.22 21.78
C THR A 144 2.46 -0.11 22.63
N LEU A 145 2.45 1.13 22.15
CA LEU A 145 1.82 2.25 22.86
C LEU A 145 0.31 2.05 23.02
N ALA A 146 -0.37 1.58 21.96
CA ALA A 146 -1.79 1.28 22.01
C ALA A 146 -2.10 0.17 23.03
N GLN A 147 -1.29 -0.89 23.08
CA GLN A 147 -1.44 -1.96 24.07
C GLN A 147 -1.25 -1.46 25.50
N ILE A 148 -0.25 -0.60 25.75
CA ILE A 148 -0.02 0.00 27.08
C ILE A 148 -1.22 0.86 27.49
N GLU A 149 -1.74 1.70 26.58
CA GLU A 149 -2.87 2.59 26.87
C GLU A 149 -4.13 1.78 27.19
N LEU A 150 -4.48 0.81 26.35
CA LEU A 150 -5.65 -0.04 26.58
C LEU A 150 -5.51 -0.90 27.84
N TRP A 151 -4.31 -1.39 28.15
CA TRP A 151 -4.10 -2.22 29.34
C TRP A 151 -4.15 -1.41 30.64
N THR A 152 -3.55 -0.21 30.66
CA THR A 152 -3.37 0.57 31.90
C THR A 152 -4.49 1.57 32.16
N ARG A 153 -5.29 1.90 31.14
CA ARG A 153 -6.32 2.95 31.18
C ARG A 153 -7.62 2.55 30.48
N SER A 154 -7.91 1.25 30.43
CA SER A 154 -9.11 0.69 29.77
C SER A 154 -10.41 1.41 30.13
N GLU A 155 -10.54 1.88 31.38
CA GLU A 155 -11.71 2.56 31.92
C GLU A 155 -11.99 3.93 31.29
N GLN A 156 -11.03 4.50 30.56
CA GLN A 156 -11.16 5.79 29.87
C GLN A 156 -11.77 5.64 28.47
N TYR A 157 -11.94 4.41 27.99
CA TYR A 157 -12.40 4.10 26.65
C TYR A 157 -13.77 3.42 26.67
N LYS A 158 -14.58 3.71 25.66
CA LYS A 158 -15.83 3.01 25.39
C LYS A 158 -15.61 1.95 24.29
N ASN A 159 -16.66 1.21 23.96
CA ASN A 159 -16.64 0.28 22.83
C ASN A 159 -16.77 1.04 21.50
N GLU A 160 -15.75 1.83 21.17
CA GLU A 160 -15.64 2.66 19.98
C GLU A 160 -14.25 2.47 19.35
N VAL A 161 -14.08 2.91 18.10
CA VAL A 161 -12.77 2.89 17.42
C VAL A 161 -12.05 4.19 17.71
N TYR A 162 -10.88 4.09 18.33
CA TYR A 162 -10.02 5.24 18.65
C TYR A 162 -8.76 5.23 17.79
N VAL A 163 -8.22 6.42 17.55
CA VAL A 163 -6.85 6.62 17.05
C VAL A 163 -5.95 7.05 18.19
N LEU A 164 -4.65 6.73 18.09
CA LEU A 164 -3.69 7.19 19.09
C LEU A 164 -3.67 8.72 19.15
N PRO A 165 -3.56 9.33 20.35
CA PRO A 165 -3.38 10.76 20.49
C PRO A 165 -2.17 11.28 19.70
N LYS A 166 -2.31 12.45 19.07
CA LYS A 166 -1.29 13.03 18.17
C LYS A 166 0.11 13.15 18.79
N HIS A 167 0.21 13.48 20.07
CA HIS A 167 1.50 13.56 20.75
C HIS A 167 2.23 12.20 20.84
N LEU A 168 1.50 11.08 20.85
CA LEU A 168 2.10 9.75 20.78
C LEU A 168 2.57 9.43 19.36
N ASP A 169 1.83 9.85 18.34
CA ASP A 169 2.24 9.70 16.94
C ASP A 169 3.54 10.50 16.65
N GLU A 170 3.59 11.75 17.11
CA GLU A 170 4.82 12.58 17.07
C GLU A 170 5.97 11.96 17.87
N LYS A 171 5.68 11.33 19.01
CA LYS A 171 6.68 10.59 19.80
C LYS A 171 7.22 9.40 19.02
N VAL A 172 6.37 8.63 18.33
CA VAL A 172 6.82 7.54 17.46
C VAL A 172 7.78 8.08 16.41
N ALA A 173 7.43 9.14 15.70
CA ALA A 173 8.31 9.76 14.71
C ALA A 173 9.65 10.20 15.33
N MET A 174 9.60 10.90 16.48
CA MET A 174 10.77 11.40 17.19
C MET A 174 11.76 10.29 17.56
N LEU A 175 11.27 9.14 18.02
CA LEU A 175 12.09 7.97 18.39
C LEU A 175 12.91 7.40 17.22
N HIS A 176 12.51 7.67 15.97
CA HIS A 176 13.17 7.13 14.78
C HIS A 176 14.16 8.11 14.13
N LEU A 177 14.11 9.40 14.47
CA LEU A 177 14.91 10.45 13.81
C LEU A 177 16.42 10.29 14.00
N GLU A 178 16.86 9.96 15.22
CA GLU A 178 18.28 9.82 15.54
C GLU A 178 18.95 8.74 14.69
N LYS A 179 18.26 7.62 14.45
CA LYS A 179 18.79 6.53 13.62
C LYS A 179 19.03 6.95 12.17
N LEU A 180 18.30 7.94 11.68
CA LEU A 180 18.44 8.52 10.35
C LEU A 180 19.41 9.71 10.31
N GLY A 181 20.00 10.10 11.46
CA GLY A 181 20.86 11.28 11.56
C GLY A 181 20.10 12.61 11.41
N VAL A 182 18.77 12.59 11.56
CA VAL A 182 17.94 13.79 11.42
C VAL A 182 18.04 14.62 12.70
N LYS A 183 18.40 15.90 12.55
CA LYS A 183 18.45 16.88 13.64
C LYS A 183 17.20 17.74 13.61
N LEU A 184 16.35 17.62 14.64
CA LEU A 184 15.09 18.35 14.72
C LEU A 184 15.33 19.80 15.18
N THR A 185 14.70 20.76 14.50
CA THR A 185 14.71 22.16 14.92
C THR A 185 13.69 22.39 16.03
N SER A 186 14.07 23.12 17.07
CA SER A 186 13.15 23.53 18.15
C SER A 186 12.54 24.90 17.86
N LEU A 187 11.23 25.03 18.06
CA LEU A 187 10.57 26.34 18.04
C LEU A 187 11.09 27.20 19.20
N THR A 188 11.34 28.48 18.93
CA THR A 188 11.39 29.49 19.99
C THR A 188 9.98 29.75 20.52
N GLN A 189 9.87 30.25 21.76
CA GLN A 189 8.56 30.62 22.32
C GLN A 189 7.80 31.59 21.40
N LYS A 190 8.49 32.60 20.86
CA LYS A 190 7.91 33.57 19.91
C LYS A 190 7.31 32.90 18.67
N GLN A 191 7.95 31.89 18.10
CA GLN A 191 7.43 31.17 16.93
C GLN A 191 6.23 30.29 17.29
N ALA A 192 6.29 29.64 18.46
CA ALA A 192 5.23 28.79 18.97
C ALA A 192 3.95 29.61 19.23
N ASP A 193 4.08 30.76 19.90
CA ASP A 193 2.98 31.71 20.13
C ASP A 193 2.39 32.24 18.81
N TYR A 194 3.24 32.52 17.82
CA TYR A 194 2.81 33.07 16.52
C TYR A 194 1.90 32.11 15.74
N ILE A 195 2.18 30.81 15.77
CA ILE A 195 1.38 29.80 15.06
C ILE A 195 0.36 29.09 15.96
N GLY A 196 0.29 29.45 17.24
CA GLY A 196 -0.69 28.93 18.19
C GLY A 196 -0.48 27.47 18.59
N VAL A 197 0.77 27.03 18.78
CA VAL A 197 1.10 25.66 19.23
C VAL A 197 2.07 25.69 20.41
N PRO A 198 2.12 24.64 21.26
CA PRO A 198 3.18 24.51 22.26
C PRO A 198 4.55 24.27 21.61
N VAL A 199 5.64 24.70 22.27
CA VAL A 199 7.02 24.44 21.81
C VAL A 199 7.29 22.93 21.64
N ALA A 200 6.69 22.10 22.49
CA ALA A 200 6.84 20.64 22.48
C ALA A 200 5.77 19.90 21.64
N GLY A 201 4.91 20.62 20.94
CA GLY A 201 3.77 20.05 20.22
C GLY A 201 2.56 19.71 21.11
N PRO A 202 1.50 19.10 20.54
CA PRO A 202 1.38 18.70 19.14
C PRO A 202 1.40 19.88 18.16
N PHE A 203 2.01 19.67 16.99
CA PHE A 203 2.32 20.74 16.03
C PHE A 203 1.26 20.96 14.96
N LYS A 204 0.22 20.11 14.92
CA LYS A 204 -0.82 20.11 13.89
C LYS A 204 -2.18 19.83 14.49
N PRO A 205 -3.27 20.36 13.91
CA PRO A 205 -4.62 20.02 14.33
C PRO A 205 -4.97 18.56 13.96
N ASP A 206 -6.02 18.01 14.58
CA ASP A 206 -6.39 16.60 14.40
C ASP A 206 -6.79 16.25 12.97
N HIS A 207 -7.42 17.18 12.24
CA HIS A 207 -7.84 16.99 10.85
C HIS A 207 -6.71 17.16 9.82
N TYR A 208 -5.47 17.40 10.27
CA TYR A 208 -4.32 17.54 9.38
C TYR A 208 -3.94 16.19 8.75
N ARG A 209 -3.74 16.18 7.43
CA ARG A 209 -3.48 14.97 6.63
C ARG A 209 -1.98 14.68 6.52
N TYR A 210 -1.31 14.55 7.67
CA TYR A 210 0.14 14.34 7.87
C TYR A 210 1.02 15.58 7.93
#